data_AF-A0A392VSE0-F1
#
_entry.id   AF-A0A392VSE0-F1
#
_cell.length_a   1.000
_cell.length_b   1.000
_cell.length_c   1.000
_cell.angle_alpha   90.00
_cell.angle_beta   90.00
_cell.angle_gamma   90.00
#
_symmetry.space_group_name_H-M   'P 1'
#
loop_
_entity.id
_entity.type
_entity.pdbx_description
1 polymer ?
#
loop_
_entity_poly.entity_id
_entity_poly.type
_entity_poly.pdbx_seq_one_letter_code
_entity_poly.pdbx_strand_id
1 'polypeptide(L)' 'GALATSLTTKINRMRRIAEDLLLSGELPEGSRVRRDVQEIWDAGNTAREYWRRGAGGGHATQ' A
#
# COMPACT_ATOMS: atom_id res chain seq x y z
N GLY A 1 8.47 8.17 13.82
CA GLY A 1 9.75 8.85 13.52
C GLY A 1 9.86 9.15 12.03
N ALA A 2 10.69 10.11 11.63
CA ALA A 2 10.76 10.63 10.26
C ALA A 2 10.97 9.54 9.18
N LEU A 3 11.79 8.52 9.45
CA LEU A 3 12.00 7.38 8.56
C LEU A 3 10.72 6.55 8.34
N ALA A 4 9.99 6.25 9.41
CA ALA A 4 8.72 5.53 9.34
C ALA A 4 7.68 6.33 8.54
N THR A 5 7.58 7.64 8.77
CA THR A 5 6.69 8.52 8.01
C THR A 5 7.05 8.56 6.52
N SER A 6 8.33 8.70 6.18
CA SER A 6 8.81 8.69 4.79
C SER A 6 8.51 7.36 4.09
N LEU A 7 8.72 6.24 4.79
CA LEU A 7 8.39 4.91 4.30
C LEU A 7 6.88 4.75 4.04
N THR A 8 6.04 5.14 5.00
CA THR A 8 4.57 5.11 4.84
C THR A 8 4.11 5.96 3.66
N THR A 9 4.68 7.15 3.47
CA THR A 9 4.36 8.02 2.32
C THR A 9 4.74 7.35 1.00
N LYS A 10 5.92 6.74 0.91
CA LYS A 10 6.35 6.02 -0.30
C LYS A 10 5.44 4.83 -0.62
N ILE A 11 5.09 4.03 0.39
CA ILE A 11 4.17 2.89 0.24
C ILE A 11 2.80 3.35 -0.24
N ASN A 12 2.26 4.42 0.35
CA ASN A 12 0.96 4.97 -0.07
C ASN A 12 0.99 5.49 -1.51
N ARG A 13 2.11 6.08 -1.95
CA ARG A 13 2.28 6.52 -3.35
C ARG A 13 2.29 5.33 -4.31
N MET A 14 3.05 4.28 -4.00
CA MET A 14 3.09 3.06 -4.84
C MET A 14 1.72 2.39 -4.93
N ARG A 15 1.00 2.29 -3.79
CA ARG A 15 -0.37 1.75 -3.75
C ARG A 15 -1.33 2.52 -4.66
N ARG A 16 -1.28 3.86 -4.65
CA ARG A 16 -2.12 4.70 -5.51
C ARG A 16 -1.80 4.50 -7.00
N ILE A 17 -0.51 4.45 -7.36
CA ILE A 17 -0.12 4.20 -8.76
C ILE A 17 -0.64 2.84 -9.22
N ALA A 18 -0.51 1.81 -8.39
CA ALA A 18 -1.02 0.49 -8.71
C ALA A 18 -2.55 0.46 -8.83
N GLU A 19 -3.26 1.15 -7.92
CA GLU A 19 -4.72 1.33 -7.96
C GLU A 19 -5.17 1.99 -9.27
N ASP A 20 -4.54 3.10 -9.66
CA ASP A 20 -4.85 3.81 -10.89
C ASP A 20 -4.61 2.94 -12.14
N LEU A 21 -3.51 2.17 -12.18
CA LEU A 21 -3.19 1.26 -13.29
C LEU A 21 -4.14 0.07 -13.39
N LEU A 22 -4.63 -0.44 -12.26
CA LEU A 22 -5.62 -1.52 -12.25
C LEU A 22 -7.00 -1.01 -12.71
N LEU A 23 -7.35 0.22 -12.34
CA LEU A 23 -8.63 0.86 -12.70
C LEU A 23 -8.64 1.41 -14.13
N SER A 24 -7.49 1.77 -14.71
CA SER A 24 -7.42 2.33 -16.07
C SER A 24 -7.83 1.33 -17.15
N GLY A 25 -7.77 0.03 -16.85
CA GLY A 25 -8.04 -1.04 -17.82
C GLY A 25 -6.96 -1.18 -18.89
N GLU A 26 -5.86 -0.43 -18.80
CA GLU A 26 -4.74 -0.48 -19.77
C GLU A 26 -3.95 -1.78 -19.67
N LEU A 27 -4.05 -2.48 -18.54
CA LEU A 27 -3.38 -3.75 -18.31
C LEU A 27 -4.26 -4.93 -18.77
N PRO A 28 -3.83 -5.70 -19.80
CA PRO A 28 -4.62 -6.83 -20.29
C PRO A 28 -4.89 -7.84 -19.17
N GLU A 29 -6.10 -8.40 -19.18
CA GLU A 29 -6.48 -9.48 -18.27
C GLU A 29 -5.55 -10.69 -18.43
N GLY A 30 -5.19 -11.30 -17.30
CA GLY A 30 -4.26 -12.44 -17.27
C GLY A 30 -2.80 -12.10 -17.62
N SER A 31 -2.47 -10.84 -17.93
CA SER A 31 -1.09 -10.46 -18.20
C SER A 31 -0.24 -10.50 -16.94
N ARG A 32 1.05 -10.84 -17.12
CA ARG A 32 2.03 -10.82 -16.02
C ARG A 32 2.14 -9.44 -15.38
N VAL A 33 2.12 -8.36 -16.18
CA VAL A 33 2.18 -6.99 -15.68
C VAL A 33 0.98 -6.66 -14.79
N ARG A 34 -0.24 -7.10 -15.14
CA ARG A 34 -1.42 -6.91 -14.30
C ARG A 34 -1.29 -7.63 -12.96
N ARG A 35 -0.76 -8.85 -12.98
CA ARG A 35 -0.52 -9.63 -11.75
C ARG A 35 0.52 -8.96 -10.85
N ASP A 36 1.61 -8.48 -11.44
CA ASP A 36 2.69 -7.84 -10.69
C ASP A 36 2.20 -6.49 -10.09
N VAL A 37 1.35 -5.73 -10.80
CA VAL A 37 0.71 -4.52 -10.28
C VAL A 37 -0.29 -4.83 -9.16
N GLN A 38 -1.07 -5.90 -9.30
CA GLN A 38 -1.97 -6.38 -8.24
C GLN A 38 -1.20 -6.70 -6.95
N GLU A 39 -0.07 -7.40 -7.06
CA GLU A 39 0.79 -7.74 -5.92
C GLU A 39 1.32 -6.49 -5.19
N ILE A 40 1.71 -5.45 -5.94
CA ILE A 40 2.13 -4.16 -5.38
C ILE A 40 0.98 -3.48 -4.62
N TRP A 41 -0.23 -3.52 -5.18
CA TRP A 41 -1.41 -2.95 -4.52
C TRP A 41 -1.73 -3.69 -3.22
N ASP A 42 -1.71 -5.02 -3.23
CA ASP A 42 -1.96 -5.88 -2.07
C ASP A 42 -0.91 -5.67 -0.96
N ALA A 43 0.37 -5.58 -1.32
CA ALA A 43 1.45 -5.28 -0.39
C ALA A 43 1.27 -3.90 0.26
N GLY A 44 0.89 -2.90 -0.54
CA GLY A 44 0.59 -1.55 -0.07
C GLY A 44 -0.62 -1.50 0.88
N ASN A 45 -1.67 -2.28 0.58
CA ASN A 45 -2.84 -2.38 1.47
C ASN A 45 -2.49 -3.07 2.79
N THR A 46 -1.78 -4.19 2.73
CA THR A 46 -1.29 -4.93 3.91
C THR A 46 -0.46 -4.04 4.81
N ALA A 47 0.52 -3.33 4.25
CA ALA A 47 1.33 -2.39 5.00
C ALA A 47 0.47 -1.31 5.68
N ARG A 48 -0.50 -0.73 4.94
CA ARG A 48 -1.41 0.30 5.49
C ARG A 48 -2.27 -0.24 6.64
N GLU A 49 -2.74 -1.48 6.56
CA GLU A 49 -3.49 -2.13 7.64
C GLU A 49 -2.61 -2.36 8.87
N TYR A 50 -1.38 -2.85 8.69
CA TYR A 50 -0.40 -2.97 9.76
C TYR A 50 -0.13 -1.63 10.44
N TRP A 51 0.06 -0.55 9.68
CA TRP A 51 0.25 0.79 10.26
C TRP A 51 -0.99 1.30 10.99
N ARG A 52 -2.21 1.09 10.46
CA ARG A 52 -3.45 1.50 11.14
C ARG A 52 -3.66 0.73 12.45
N ARG A 53 -3.34 -0.57 12.47
CA ARG A 53 -3.46 -1.41 13.67
C ARG A 53 -2.35 -1.12 14.69
N GLY A 54 -1.12 -0.86 14.22
CA GLY A 54 0.02 -0.49 15.08
C GLY A 54 -0.01 0.95 15.61
N ALA A 55 -0.72 1.87 14.95
CA ALA A 55 -0.86 3.26 15.40
C ALA A 55 -1.99 3.48 16.43
N GLY A 56 -2.78 2.45 16.77
CA GLY A 56 -3.93 2.54 17.68
C GLY A 56 -3.67 2.11 19.14
N GLY A 57 -2.45 1.70 19.51
CA GLY A 57 -2.16 1.08 20.82
C GLY A 57 -1.08 1.77 21.67
N GLY A 58 -0.76 3.02 21.37
CA GLY A 58 0.33 3.75 22.02
C GLY A 58 -0.12 4.85 22.99
N HIS A 59 -1.11 4.60 23.86
CA HIS A 59 -1.34 5.43 25.05
C HIS A 59 -2.28 4.74 26.05
N ALA A 60 -1.69 4.03 27.01
CA ALA A 60 -2.25 3.79 28.32
C ALA A 60 -1.08 3.38 29.24
N THR A 61 -0.23 4.36 29.56
CA THR A 61 0.61 4.27 30.75
C THR A 61 -0.15 5.03 31.83
N GLN A 62 -0.77 4.30 32.75
CA GLN A 62 -1.20 4.82 34.05
C GLN A 62 -0.81 3.81 35.12
#